data_AF-A0M069-F1
#
_entry.id   AF-A0M069-F1
#
_cell.length_a   1.000
_cell.length_b   1.000
_cell.length_c   1.000
_cell.angle_alpha   90.00
_cell.angle_beta   90.00
_cell.angle_gamma   90.00
#
_symmetry.space_group_name_H-M   'P 1'
#
loop_
_entity.id
_entity.type
_entity.pdbx_description
1 polymer ?
#
loop_
_entity_poly.entity_id
_entity_poly.type
_entity_poly.pdbx_seq_one_letter_code
_entity_poly.pdbx_strand_id
1 'polypeptide(L)'
;MNLNRTNLKPNTMKSGKLLLGLVSGAVAGAVVGLLYAPKKGKDTRKAITDKGDDYIKGANKSINDFTDSVNHKVEALKAKTKANLASSKSEEKINKAKAEMHNVAS
;
A
#
# COMPACT_ATOMS: atom_id res chain seq x y z
N MET A 1 -14.57 35.22 -23.59
CA MET A 1 -14.29 33.77 -23.71
C MET A 1 -13.82 33.26 -22.35
N ASN A 2 -14.69 32.56 -21.59
CA ASN A 2 -14.32 32.03 -20.28
C ASN A 2 -14.49 30.50 -20.31
N LEU A 3 -13.38 29.78 -20.50
CA LEU A 3 -13.34 28.33 -20.52
C LEU A 3 -13.32 27.82 -19.08
N ASN A 4 -14.50 27.52 -18.55
CA ASN A 4 -14.63 26.89 -17.24
C ASN A 4 -14.19 25.43 -17.34
N ARG A 5 -13.08 25.13 -16.65
CA ARG A 5 -12.35 23.87 -16.65
C ARG A 5 -13.28 22.70 -16.31
N THR A 6 -13.29 21.67 -17.16
CA THR A 6 -13.95 20.41 -16.88
C THR A 6 -13.35 19.78 -15.62
N ASN A 7 -14.18 19.64 -14.59
CA ASN A 7 -13.88 18.87 -13.40
C ASN A 7 -13.80 17.40 -13.81
N LEU A 8 -12.59 16.91 -14.03
CA LEU A 8 -12.31 15.49 -14.18
C LEU A 8 -12.47 14.85 -12.79
N LYS A 9 -13.70 14.56 -12.37
CA LYS A 9 -13.97 13.76 -11.17
C LYS A 9 -13.54 12.32 -11.50
N PRO A 10 -12.44 11.80 -10.93
CA PRO A 10 -12.09 10.41 -11.16
C PRO A 10 -13.19 9.57 -10.51
N ASN A 11 -13.96 8.84 -11.32
CA ASN A 11 -14.88 7.83 -10.82
C ASN A 11 -14.06 6.69 -10.22
N THR A 12 -13.62 6.87 -8.97
CA THR A 12 -12.87 5.85 -8.24
C THR A 12 -13.84 4.80 -7.76
N MET A 13 -13.99 3.71 -8.52
CA MET A 13 -14.51 2.47 -7.96
C MET A 13 -13.68 2.09 -6.72
N LYS A 14 -14.26 1.37 -5.75
CA LYS A 14 -13.63 1.04 -4.45
C LYS A 14 -12.17 0.58 -4.55
N SER A 15 -11.81 -0.14 -5.62
CA SER A 15 -10.43 -0.57 -5.92
C SER A 15 -9.47 0.60 -6.21
N GLY A 16 -9.92 1.67 -6.86
CA GLY A 16 -9.11 2.85 -7.16
C GLY A 16 -8.68 3.63 -5.92
N LYS A 17 -9.54 3.73 -4.90
CA LYS A 17 -9.19 4.34 -3.61
C LYS A 17 -8.16 3.51 -2.82
N LEU A 18 -8.28 2.18 -2.85
CA LEU A 18 -7.31 1.29 -2.22
C LEU A 18 -5.96 1.33 -2.94
N LEU A 19 -5.94 1.33 -4.27
CA LEU A 19 -4.73 1.49 -5.06
C LEU A 19 -4.05 2.85 -4.79
N LEU A 20 -4.84 3.92 -4.73
CA LEU A 20 -4.31 5.26 -4.40
C LEU A 20 -3.73 5.30 -2.98
N GLY A 21 -4.39 4.67 -2.01
CA GLY A 21 -3.88 4.53 -0.64
C GLY A 21 -2.59 3.71 -0.57
N LEU A 22 -2.50 2.62 -1.34
CA LEU A 22 -1.28 1.79 -1.41
C LEU A 22 -0.12 2.54 -2.05
N VAL A 23 -0.35 3.23 -3.18
CA VAL A 23 0.70 4.00 -3.88
C VAL A 23 1.17 5.18 -3.04
N SER A 24 0.24 5.96 -2.48
CA SER A 24 0.59 7.08 -1.60
C SER A 24 1.29 6.61 -0.32
N GLY A 25 0.86 5.48 0.25
CA GLY A 25 1.51 4.84 1.39
C GLY A 25 2.91 4.32 1.07
N ALA A 26 3.11 3.71 -0.10
CA ALA A 26 4.43 3.23 -0.54
C ALA A 26 5.41 4.39 -0.74
N VAL A 27 4.98 5.48 -1.36
CA VAL A 27 5.81 6.69 -1.54
C VAL A 27 6.15 7.32 -0.20
N ALA A 28 5.15 7.56 0.65
CA ALA A 28 5.38 8.12 1.98
C ALA A 28 6.28 7.22 2.83
N GLY A 29 6.06 5.90 2.79
CA GLY A 29 6.88 4.91 3.49
C GLY A 29 8.32 4.85 2.97
N ALA A 30 8.52 4.95 1.66
CA ALA A 30 9.87 5.00 1.08
C ALA A 30 10.62 6.26 1.49
N VAL A 31 9.95 7.42 1.51
CA VAL A 31 10.55 8.68 1.99
C VAL A 31 10.94 8.55 3.46
N VAL A 32 10.01 8.11 4.32
CA VAL A 32 10.29 7.94 5.75
C VAL A 32 11.40 6.89 5.97
N GLY A 33 11.37 5.77 5.26
CA GLY A 33 12.39 4.72 5.35
C GLY A 33 13.77 5.19 4.89
N LEU A 34 13.83 5.99 3.82
CA LEU A 34 15.07 6.57 3.32
C LEU A 34 15.64 7.63 4.29
N LEU A 35 14.77 8.43 4.91
CA LEU A 35 15.17 9.41 5.93
C LEU A 35 15.65 8.72 7.22
N TYR A 36 14.98 7.65 7.63
CA TYR A 36 15.34 6.89 8.81
C TYR A 36 16.65 6.11 8.62
N ALA A 37 16.88 5.57 7.41
CA ALA A 37 18.06 4.78 7.08
C ALA A 37 18.69 5.26 5.75
N PRO A 38 19.44 6.37 5.76
CA PRO A 38 20.11 6.87 4.56
C PRO A 38 21.32 6.00 4.22
N LYS A 39 21.35 5.49 2.98
CA LYS A 39 22.56 4.90 2.41
C LYS A 39 23.50 6.00 1.93
N LYS A 40 24.81 5.75 1.97
CA LYS A 40 25.80 6.70 1.44
C LYS A 40 25.55 6.87 -0.07
N GLY A 41 25.49 8.11 -0.55
CA GLY A 41 25.14 8.41 -1.95
C GLY A 41 26.06 7.72 -2.98
N LYS A 42 27.35 7.55 -2.64
CA LYS A 42 28.32 6.80 -3.46
C LYS A 42 27.89 5.35 -3.73
N ASP A 43 27.31 4.71 -2.71
CA ASP A 43 26.88 3.31 -2.78
C ASP A 43 25.55 3.21 -3.54
N THR A 44 24.67 4.21 -3.43
CA THR A 44 23.43 4.30 -4.22
C THR A 44 23.74 4.42 -5.71
N ARG A 45 24.66 5.33 -6.10
CA ARG A 45 25.05 5.47 -7.51
C ARG A 45 25.68 4.19 -8.05
N LYS A 46 26.58 3.58 -7.27
CA LYS A 46 27.22 2.30 -7.63
C LYS A 46 26.22 1.15 -7.74
N ALA A 47 25.22 1.09 -6.86
CA ALA A 47 24.18 0.07 -6.93
C ALA A 47 23.32 0.20 -8.20
N ILE A 48 23.04 1.43 -8.63
CA ILE A 48 22.30 1.69 -9.88
C ILE A 48 23.12 1.23 -11.09
N THR A 49 24.42 1.53 -11.14
CA THR A 49 25.27 1.16 -12.29
C THR A 49 25.60 -0.32 -12.34
N ASP A 50 25.90 -0.93 -11.20
CA ASP A 50 26.53 -2.27 -11.18
C ASP A 50 25.52 -3.40 -10.93
N LYS A 51 24.38 -3.09 -10.30
CA LYS A 51 23.49 -4.13 -9.75
C LYS A 51 22.03 -4.01 -10.18
N GLY A 52 21.66 -3.08 -11.06
CA GLY A 52 20.27 -2.87 -11.47
C GLY A 52 19.55 -4.17 -11.87
N ASP A 53 20.13 -4.93 -12.80
CA ASP A 53 19.53 -6.18 -13.28
C ASP A 53 19.57 -7.32 -12.24
N ASP A 54 20.64 -7.41 -11.45
CA ASP A 54 20.78 -8.43 -10.40
C ASP A 54 19.81 -8.19 -9.24
N TYR A 55 19.53 -6.91 -8.93
CA TYR A 55 18.50 -6.54 -7.94
C TYR A 55 17.12 -7.00 -8.39
N ILE A 56 16.76 -6.82 -9.66
CA ILE A 56 15.45 -7.28 -10.18
C ILE A 56 15.34 -8.80 -10.11
N LYS A 57 16.38 -9.53 -10.53
CA LYS A 57 16.40 -11.00 -10.48
C LYS A 57 16.32 -11.53 -9.04
N GLY A 58 17.09 -10.94 -8.12
CA GLY A 58 17.07 -11.32 -6.70
C GLY A 58 15.78 -10.91 -5.99
N ALA A 59 15.21 -9.76 -6.36
CA ALA A 59 13.93 -9.29 -5.84
C ALA A 59 12.79 -10.22 -6.24
N ASN A 60 12.71 -10.68 -7.49
CA ASN A 60 11.66 -11.62 -7.89
C ASN A 60 11.66 -12.91 -7.06
N LYS A 61 12.84 -13.49 -6.81
CA LYS A 61 12.94 -14.69 -5.96
C LYS A 61 12.51 -14.40 -4.52
N SER A 62 12.98 -13.30 -3.95
CA SER A 62 12.67 -12.90 -2.57
C SER A 62 11.19 -12.51 -2.40
N ILE A 63 10.58 -11.91 -3.41
CA ILE A 63 9.16 -11.55 -3.44
C ILE A 63 8.30 -12.81 -3.46
N ASN A 64 8.69 -13.85 -4.21
CA ASN A 64 7.95 -15.11 -4.20
C ASN A 64 7.97 -15.76 -2.81
N ASP A 65 9.16 -15.91 -2.22
CA ASP A 65 9.34 -16.48 -0.89
C ASP A 65 8.61 -15.65 0.20
N PHE A 66 8.62 -14.32 0.07
CA PHE A 66 7.89 -13.41 0.94
C PHE A 66 6.38 -13.51 0.75
N THR A 67 5.90 -13.60 -0.49
CA THR A 67 4.47 -13.72 -0.82
C THR A 67 3.89 -14.99 -0.23
N ASP A 68 4.59 -16.12 -0.32
CA ASP A 68 4.17 -17.38 0.27
C ASP A 68 4.10 -17.29 1.81
N SER A 69 5.13 -16.70 2.43
CA SER A 69 5.18 -16.49 3.88
C SER A 69 4.08 -15.54 4.38
N VAL A 70 3.80 -14.48 3.62
CA VAL A 70 2.76 -13.51 3.92
C VAL A 70 1.39 -14.13 3.73
N ASN A 71 1.14 -14.89 2.66
CA ASN A 71 -0.15 -15.53 2.43
C ASN A 71 -0.57 -16.43 3.61
N HIS A 72 0.36 -17.27 4.09
CA HIS A 72 0.09 -18.14 5.25
C HIS A 72 -0.17 -17.34 6.54
N LYS A 73 0.62 -16.29 6.80
CA LYS A 73 0.40 -15.41 7.96
C LYS A 73 -0.88 -14.59 7.83
N VAL A 74 -1.21 -14.12 6.63
CA VAL A 74 -2.41 -13.33 6.34
C VAL A 74 -3.66 -14.18 6.52
N GLU A 75 -3.65 -15.47 6.17
CA GLU A 75 -4.77 -16.37 6.46
C GLU A 75 -4.98 -16.55 7.97
N ALA A 76 -3.90 -16.84 8.72
CA ALA A 76 -3.98 -16.97 10.18
C ALA A 76 -4.40 -15.65 10.85
N LEU A 77 -3.90 -14.52 10.35
CA LEU A 77 -4.28 -13.18 10.80
C LEU A 77 -5.71 -12.84 10.41
N LYS A 78 -6.18 -13.18 9.21
CA LYS A 78 -7.58 -12.98 8.81
C LYS A 78 -8.52 -13.81 9.68
N ALA A 79 -8.17 -15.05 10.00
CA ALA A 79 -8.96 -15.90 10.88
C ALA A 79 -9.02 -15.34 12.31
N LYS A 80 -7.87 -14.96 12.89
CA LYS A 80 -7.80 -14.32 14.22
C LYS A 80 -8.45 -12.94 14.24
N THR A 81 -8.30 -12.16 13.18
CA THR A 81 -8.89 -10.83 13.05
C THR A 81 -10.39 -10.94 12.90
N LYS A 82 -10.93 -11.85 12.07
CA LYS A 82 -12.37 -12.12 12.00
C LYS A 82 -12.93 -12.60 13.34
N ALA A 83 -12.25 -13.54 14.01
CA ALA A 83 -12.68 -14.05 15.31
C ALA A 83 -12.69 -12.94 16.38
N ASN A 84 -11.67 -12.08 16.42
CA ASN A 84 -11.61 -10.94 17.34
C ASN A 84 -12.55 -9.78 16.93
N LEU A 85 -12.78 -9.54 15.64
CA LEU A 85 -13.74 -8.55 15.12
C LEU A 85 -15.17 -8.92 15.47
N ALA A 86 -15.52 -10.19 15.27
CA ALA A 86 -16.83 -10.73 15.54
C ALA A 86 -17.13 -10.79 17.05
N SER A 87 -16.10 -10.88 17.89
CA SER A 87 -16.28 -11.08 19.33
C SER A 87 -16.37 -9.79 20.16
N SER A 88 -15.86 -8.63 19.69
CA SER A 88 -16.07 -7.37 20.42
C SER A 88 -15.83 -6.10 19.59
N LYS A 89 -16.85 -5.25 19.44
CA LYS A 89 -16.79 -3.81 19.09
C LYS A 89 -16.19 -3.37 17.75
N SER A 90 -15.58 -4.24 16.96
CA SER A 90 -14.92 -3.83 15.71
C SER A 90 -15.84 -3.90 14.48
N GLU A 91 -16.80 -4.82 14.45
CA GLU A 91 -17.86 -4.85 13.40
C GLU A 91 -18.57 -3.48 13.30
N GLU A 92 -18.88 -2.84 14.43
CA GLU A 92 -19.52 -1.52 14.46
C GLU A 92 -18.59 -0.42 13.93
N LYS A 93 -17.30 -0.40 14.33
CA LYS A 93 -16.33 0.59 13.86
C LYS A 93 -15.97 0.42 12.39
N ILE A 94 -15.91 -0.81 11.90
CA ILE A 94 -15.67 -1.11 10.50
C ILE A 94 -16.91 -0.76 9.67
N ASN A 95 -18.12 -1.01 10.17
CA ASN A 95 -19.34 -0.60 9.48
C ASN A 95 -19.49 0.94 9.48
N LYS A 96 -19.12 1.62 10.57
CA LYS A 96 -19.08 3.08 10.66
C LYS A 96 -17.98 3.69 9.78
N ALA A 97 -16.77 3.14 9.78
CA ALA A 97 -15.71 3.54 8.86
C ALA A 97 -16.11 3.28 7.40
N LYS A 98 -16.79 2.16 7.11
CA LYS A 98 -17.32 1.86 5.78
C LYS A 98 -18.45 2.80 5.37
N ALA A 99 -19.27 3.27 6.30
CA ALA A 99 -20.30 4.28 6.08
C ALA A 99 -19.71 5.69 5.91
N GLU A 100 -18.72 6.08 6.71
CA GLU A 100 -17.98 7.35 6.57
C GLU A 100 -17.18 7.38 5.26
N MET A 101 -16.55 6.26 4.87
CA MET A 101 -15.90 6.13 3.57
C MET A 101 -16.87 6.20 2.39
N HIS A 102 -18.14 5.82 2.57
CA HIS A 102 -19.19 5.96 1.54
C HIS A 102 -19.62 7.43 1.38
N ASN A 103 -19.65 8.19 2.48
CA ASN A 103 -20.00 9.62 2.47
C ASN A 103 -18.85 10.50 1.94
N VAL A 104 -17.60 10.17 2.27
CA VAL A 104 -16.41 10.84 1.69
C VAL A 104 -16.13 10.39 0.23
N ALA A 105 -16.88 9.42 -0.29
CA ALA A 105 -16.80 8.98 -1.69
C ALA A 105 -17.92 9.51 -2.60
N SER A 106 -18.99 10.05 -2.02
CA SER A 106 -20.13 10.62 -2.76
C SER A 106 -19.84 12.11 -2.99
#